data_AF-A0A7X7Q2K6-F1
#
_entry.id   AF-A0A7X7Q2K6-F1
#
_cell.length_a   1.000
_cell.length_b   1.000
_cell.length_c   1.000
_cell.angle_alpha   90.00
_cell.angle_beta   90.00
_cell.angle_gamma   90.00
#
_symmetry.space_group_name_H-M   'P 1'
#
loop_
_entity.id
_entity.type
_entity.pdbx_description
1 polymer ?
#
loop_
_entity_poly.entity_id
_entity_poly.type
_entity_poly.pdbx_seq_one_letter_code
_entity_poly.pdbx_strand_id
1 'polypeptide(L)'
;MNPNVKGKRIAAVILDSIFQGFLTLLFYIIALISGINLDFDSIYEFLIYISIIPAVTLFLYYTLIPYFLKGSTFGKLLLSIRVVSFDFQKASFLQLLIRNVRFFLAILTSVIPYVLYFAFQTSFVLFLGIFGSFLNFGAQLTIFIMILSNDEERGFHDMIANTYVVDRSFDIAKANQVNALERQTMNWAIFEDDANPTNNGIPNQQDEDDIEILRKD
;
A
#
# COMPACT_ATOMS: atom_id res chain seq x y z
N MET A 1 -1.38 -8.51 -22.39
CA MET A 1 -2.56 -9.27 -21.92
C MET A 1 -2.24 -9.76 -20.52
N ASN A 2 -2.77 -9.09 -19.49
CA ASN A 2 -2.44 -9.41 -18.10
C ASN A 2 -3.13 -10.76 -17.77
N PRO A 3 -2.41 -11.78 -17.27
CA PRO A 3 -3.07 -13.02 -16.84
C PRO A 3 -4.13 -12.65 -15.79
N ASN A 4 -5.35 -13.13 -15.96
CA ASN A 4 -6.46 -12.91 -15.03
C ASN A 4 -6.03 -13.40 -13.65
N VAL A 5 -5.79 -12.47 -12.71
CA VAL A 5 -5.32 -12.77 -11.36
C VAL A 5 -6.42 -12.52 -10.33
N LYS A 6 -7.67 -12.27 -10.75
CA LYS A 6 -8.81 -11.98 -9.86
C LYS A 6 -8.98 -13.09 -8.81
N GLY A 7 -9.00 -14.34 -9.26
CA GLY A 7 -9.13 -15.50 -8.37
C GLY A 7 -7.99 -15.61 -7.35
N LYS A 8 -6.74 -15.41 -7.80
CA LYS A 8 -5.55 -15.40 -6.93
C LYS A 8 -5.59 -14.21 -5.95
N ARG A 9 -6.09 -13.04 -6.36
CA ARG A 9 -6.25 -11.87 -5.48
C ARG A 9 -7.27 -12.13 -4.38
N ILE A 10 -8.43 -12.70 -4.70
CA ILE A 10 -9.46 -13.04 -3.71
C ILE A 10 -8.91 -14.06 -2.71
N ALA A 11 -8.29 -15.13 -3.21
CA ALA A 11 -7.67 -16.14 -2.35
C ALA A 11 -6.56 -15.53 -1.49
N ALA A 12 -5.77 -14.58 -2.01
CA ALA A 12 -4.75 -13.89 -1.25
C ALA A 12 -5.35 -13.05 -0.13
N VAL A 13 -6.46 -12.34 -0.37
CA VAL A 13 -7.16 -11.56 0.67
C VAL A 13 -7.65 -12.47 1.80
N ILE A 14 -8.18 -13.66 1.46
CA ILE A 14 -8.64 -14.64 2.46
C ILE A 14 -7.45 -15.16 3.27
N LEU A 15 -6.40 -15.63 2.60
CA LEU A 15 -5.19 -16.13 3.26
C LEU A 15 -4.53 -15.04 4.13
N ASP A 16 -4.40 -13.82 3.61
CA ASP A 16 -3.84 -12.69 4.35
C ASP A 16 -4.68 -12.34 5.59
N SER A 17 -6.01 -12.49 5.51
CA SER A 17 -6.89 -12.29 6.67
C SER A 17 -6.69 -13.38 7.74
N ILE A 18 -6.49 -14.64 7.32
CA ILE A 18 -6.19 -15.75 8.24
C ILE A 18 -4.84 -15.52 8.92
N PHE A 19 -3.79 -15.20 8.15
CA PHE A 19 -2.46 -14.93 8.72
C PHE A 19 -2.44 -13.71 9.63
N GLN A 20 -3.14 -12.64 9.27
CA GLN A 20 -3.25 -11.46 10.12
C GLN A 20 -4.02 -11.77 11.41
N GLY A 21 -5.10 -12.56 11.33
CA GLY A 21 -5.84 -13.01 12.51
C GLY A 21 -4.98 -13.88 13.43
N PHE A 22 -4.23 -14.82 12.85
CA PHE A 22 -3.28 -15.66 13.59
C PHE A 22 -2.18 -14.83 14.26
N LEU A 23 -1.59 -13.86 13.55
CA LEU A 23 -0.59 -12.96 14.13
C LEU A 23 -1.17 -12.15 15.30
N THR A 24 -2.40 -11.66 15.15
CA THR A 24 -3.08 -10.91 16.22
C THR A 24 -3.34 -11.78 17.44
N LEU A 25 -3.79 -13.03 17.23
CA LEU A 25 -3.99 -14.01 18.29
C LEU A 25 -2.67 -14.36 19.01
N LEU A 26 -1.57 -14.50 18.27
CA LEU A 26 -0.24 -14.72 18.86
C LEU A 26 0.14 -13.57 19.80
N PHE A 27 -0.08 -12.31 19.39
CA PHE A 27 0.20 -11.15 20.22
C PHE A 27 -0.66 -11.13 21.51
N TYR A 28 -1.93 -11.51 21.43
CA TYR A 28 -2.77 -11.67 22.63
C TYR A 28 -2.24 -12.75 23.58
N ILE A 29 -1.83 -13.91 23.05
CA ILE A 29 -1.25 -14.99 23.87
C ILE A 29 0.07 -14.54 24.51
N ILE A 30 0.94 -13.88 23.75
CA ILE A 30 2.22 -13.37 24.27
C ILE A 30 1.97 -12.39 25.42
N ALA A 31 1.02 -11.48 25.25
CA ALA A 31 0.70 -10.51 26.28
C ALA A 31 0.16 -11.17 27.57
N LEU A 32 -0.65 -12.22 27.45
CA LEU A 32 -1.11 -13.03 28.59
C LEU A 32 0.05 -13.74 29.29
N ILE A 33 0.98 -14.33 28.53
CA ILE A 33 2.13 -15.06 29.08
C ILE A 33 3.17 -14.11 29.69
N SER A 34 3.35 -12.91 29.13
CA SER A 34 4.36 -11.94 29.59
C SER A 34 4.09 -11.38 30.99
N GLY A 35 3.00 -11.80 31.65
CA GLY A 35 2.66 -11.32 32.98
C GLY A 35 2.38 -9.82 32.99
N ILE A 36 2.01 -9.25 31.83
CA ILE A 36 1.32 -7.97 31.82
C ILE A 36 0.07 -8.25 32.65
N ASN A 37 -0.03 -7.67 33.84
CA ASN A 37 -1.21 -7.79 34.67
C ASN A 37 -2.37 -7.15 33.89
N LEU A 38 -3.04 -7.97 33.08
CA LEU A 38 -4.27 -7.61 32.38
C LEU A 38 -5.44 -7.64 33.38
N ASP A 39 -5.22 -7.07 34.56
CA ASP A 39 -6.29 -6.74 35.48
C ASP A 39 -6.93 -5.48 34.92
N PHE A 40 -7.97 -5.68 34.14
CA PHE A 40 -8.76 -4.60 33.59
C PHE A 40 -9.78 -4.19 34.66
N ASP A 41 -9.52 -3.09 35.34
CA ASP A 41 -10.44 -2.54 36.36
C ASP A 41 -11.74 -2.07 35.72
N SER A 42 -11.68 -1.73 34.43
CA SER A 42 -12.81 -1.29 33.64
C SER A 42 -12.89 -2.00 32.30
N ILE A 43 -14.12 -2.19 31.80
CA ILE A 43 -14.37 -2.67 30.43
C ILE A 43 -13.65 -1.80 29.37
N TYR A 44 -13.31 -0.56 29.70
CA TYR A 44 -12.73 0.40 28.78
C TYR A 44 -11.24 0.22 28.56
N GLU A 45 -10.49 -0.14 29.61
CA GLU A 45 -9.09 -0.55 29.47
C GLU A 45 -8.97 -1.78 28.59
N PHE A 46 -9.90 -2.73 28.76
CA PHE A 46 -10.03 -3.87 27.86
C PHE A 46 -10.30 -3.42 26.41
N LEU A 47 -11.23 -2.48 26.18
CA LEU A 47 -11.53 -1.96 24.83
C LEU A 47 -10.34 -1.28 24.14
N ILE A 48 -9.55 -0.50 24.90
CA ILE A 48 -8.32 0.13 24.37
C ILE A 48 -7.33 -0.95 23.96
N TYR A 49 -7.11 -1.93 24.84
CA TYR A 49 -6.17 -3.02 24.61
C TYR A 49 -6.53 -3.85 23.36
N ILE A 50 -7.80 -4.24 23.20
CA ILE A 50 -8.26 -4.98 22.01
C ILE A 50 -8.25 -4.14 20.73
N SER A 51 -8.09 -2.81 20.81
CA SER A 51 -8.02 -1.94 19.64
C SER A 51 -6.59 -1.68 19.17
N ILE A 52 -5.63 -1.59 20.11
CA ILE A 52 -4.22 -1.29 19.82
C ILE A 52 -3.54 -2.49 19.16
N ILE A 53 -3.74 -3.69 19.70
CA ILE A 53 -3.06 -4.89 19.19
C ILE A 53 -3.37 -5.14 17.71
N PRO A 54 -4.64 -5.12 17.25
CA PRO A 54 -4.95 -5.26 15.83
C PRO A 54 -4.36 -4.15 14.95
N ALA A 55 -4.29 -2.92 15.44
CA ALA A 55 -3.70 -1.82 14.68
C ALA A 55 -2.19 -2.04 14.47
N VAL A 56 -1.48 -2.47 15.52
CA VAL A 56 -0.06 -2.81 15.45
C VAL A 56 0.17 -4.00 14.52
N THR A 57 -0.63 -5.06 14.63
CA THR A 57 -0.47 -6.26 13.78
C THR A 57 -0.80 -5.96 12.32
N LEU A 58 -1.77 -5.07 12.04
CA LEU A 58 -2.05 -4.57 10.69
C LEU A 58 -0.86 -3.82 10.09
N PHE A 59 -0.20 -2.96 10.87
CA PHE A 59 0.99 -2.26 10.43
C PHE A 59 2.13 -3.24 10.12
N LEU A 60 2.44 -4.14 11.05
CA LEU A 60 3.49 -5.13 10.88
C LEU A 60 3.21 -6.02 9.65
N TYR A 61 1.99 -6.52 9.52
CA TYR A 61 1.66 -7.50 8.49
C TYR A 61 1.53 -6.91 7.08
N TYR A 62 0.92 -5.73 6.92
CA TYR A 62 0.66 -5.18 5.58
C TYR A 62 1.68 -4.12 5.13
N THR A 63 2.51 -3.60 6.03
CA THR A 63 3.57 -2.64 5.69
C THR A 63 4.96 -3.22 5.87
N LEU A 64 5.29 -3.75 7.05
CA LEU A 64 6.65 -4.21 7.35
C LEU A 64 7.01 -5.53 6.65
N ILE A 65 6.13 -6.53 6.72
CA ILE A 65 6.36 -7.84 6.08
C ILE A 65 6.53 -7.69 4.55
N PRO A 66 5.67 -6.95 3.82
CA PRO A 66 5.84 -6.76 2.39
C PRO A 66 7.08 -5.94 2.04
N TYR A 67 7.55 -5.07 2.93
CA TYR A 67 8.81 -4.37 2.73
C TYR A 67 9.99 -5.35 2.67
N PHE A 68 10.06 -6.30 3.61
CA PHE A 68 11.10 -7.33 3.61
C PHE A 68 10.92 -8.37 2.48
N LEU A 69 9.67 -8.71 2.14
CA LEU A 69 9.33 -9.71 1.12
C LEU A 69 9.17 -9.13 -0.30
N LYS A 70 9.77 -7.97 -0.59
CA LYS A 70 9.79 -7.34 -1.93
C LYS A 70 8.39 -7.15 -2.52
N GLY A 71 7.44 -6.67 -1.71
CA GLY A 71 6.08 -6.33 -2.10
C GLY A 71 5.05 -7.46 -1.99
N SER A 72 5.40 -8.62 -1.41
CA SER A 72 4.48 -9.75 -1.21
C SER A 72 4.16 -9.96 0.28
N THR A 73 2.88 -10.17 0.61
CA THR A 73 2.44 -10.69 1.92
C THR A 73 2.56 -12.21 1.93
N PHE A 74 2.42 -12.88 3.08
CA PHE A 74 2.48 -14.35 3.12
C PHE A 74 1.39 -15.02 2.27
N GLY A 75 0.16 -14.51 2.28
CA GLY A 75 -0.92 -15.02 1.44
C GLY A 75 -0.64 -14.82 -0.06
N LYS A 76 -0.10 -13.66 -0.43
CA LYS A 76 0.30 -13.37 -1.82
C LYS A 76 1.48 -14.23 -2.27
N LEU A 77 2.42 -14.51 -1.38
CA LEU A 77 3.59 -15.34 -1.65
C LEU A 77 3.18 -16.77 -1.99
N LEU A 78 2.24 -17.35 -1.22
CA LEU A 78 1.71 -18.70 -1.47
C LEU A 78 1.04 -18.81 -2.83
N LEU A 79 0.38 -17.74 -3.29
CA LEU A 79 -0.31 -17.71 -4.57
C LEU A 79 0.57 -17.23 -5.72
N SER A 80 1.87 -17.06 -5.47
CA SER A 80 2.86 -16.61 -6.46
C SER A 80 2.47 -15.30 -7.15
N ILE A 81 1.85 -14.39 -6.42
CA ILE A 81 1.58 -13.02 -6.87
C ILE A 81 2.40 -12.02 -6.05
N ARG A 82 2.77 -10.90 -6.66
CA ARG A 82 3.54 -9.85 -6.01
C ARG A 82 3.05 -8.47 -6.41
N VAL A 83 3.29 -7.50 -5.55
CA VAL A 83 2.97 -6.11 -5.85
C VAL A 83 4.19 -5.40 -6.39
N VAL A 84 4.02 -4.72 -7.52
CA VAL A 84 5.00 -3.88 -8.20
C VAL A 84 4.50 -2.43 -8.22
N SER A 85 5.42 -1.47 -8.29
CA SER A 85 5.02 -0.08 -8.51
C SER A 85 4.44 0.11 -9.92
N PHE A 86 3.83 1.27 -10.18
CA PHE A 86 3.39 1.68 -11.52
C PHE A 86 4.52 1.60 -12.56
N ASP A 87 5.74 1.96 -12.17
CA ASP A 87 6.95 1.83 -13.00
C ASP A 87 7.53 0.41 -13.05
N PHE A 88 6.76 -0.60 -12.62
CA PHE A 88 7.15 -2.00 -12.49
C PHE A 88 8.47 -2.23 -11.73
N GLN A 89 8.81 -1.33 -10.81
CA GLN A 89 9.92 -1.50 -9.89
C GLN A 89 9.45 -2.13 -8.57
N LYS A 90 10.39 -2.40 -7.66
CA LYS A 90 10.07 -2.86 -6.30
C LYS A 90 9.26 -1.75 -5.61
N ALA A 91 8.13 -2.12 -5.00
CA ALA A 91 7.31 -1.16 -4.28
C ALA A 91 8.10 -0.50 -3.13
N SER A 92 8.02 0.83 -3.05
CA SER A 92 8.67 1.61 -1.99
C SER A 92 7.94 1.42 -0.65
N PHE A 93 8.64 1.65 0.47
CA PHE A 93 8.04 1.60 1.81
C PHE A 93 6.81 2.51 1.93
N LEU A 94 6.88 3.74 1.40
CA LEU A 94 5.76 4.69 1.43
C LEU A 94 4.57 4.20 0.61
N GLN A 95 4.82 3.57 -0.54
CA GLN A 95 3.74 2.97 -1.34
C GLN A 95 3.06 1.84 -0.57
N LEU A 96 3.83 1.00 0.13
CA LEU A 96 3.29 -0.08 0.96
C LEU A 96 2.53 0.45 2.20
N LEU A 97 2.97 1.57 2.77
CA LEU A 97 2.29 2.24 3.87
C LEU A 97 0.98 2.87 3.43
N ILE A 98 0.99 3.67 2.35
CA ILE A 98 -0.21 4.32 1.79
C ILE A 98 -1.22 3.28 1.33
N ARG A 99 -0.75 2.14 0.79
CA ARG A 99 -1.60 0.99 0.44
C ARG A 99 -2.26 0.36 1.68
N ASN A 100 -1.71 0.53 2.87
CA ASN A 100 -2.30 0.04 4.11
C ASN A 100 -3.40 0.97 4.64
N VAL A 101 -4.38 1.29 3.78
CA VAL A 101 -5.54 2.14 4.12
C VAL A 101 -6.29 1.60 5.34
N ARG A 102 -6.32 0.27 5.51
CA ARG A 102 -6.93 -0.38 6.68
C ARG A 102 -6.27 0.01 8.00
N PHE A 103 -4.95 0.19 8.02
CA PHE A 103 -4.23 0.63 9.22
C PHE A 103 -4.63 2.06 9.61
N PHE A 104 -4.65 2.98 8.64
CA PHE A 104 -5.08 4.36 8.91
C PHE A 104 -6.53 4.43 9.37
N LEU A 105 -7.42 3.66 8.74
CA LEU A 105 -8.80 3.55 9.17
C LEU A 105 -8.89 3.01 10.60
N ALA A 106 -8.23 1.88 10.91
CA ALA A 106 -8.24 1.30 12.25
C ALA A 106 -7.76 2.27 13.34
N ILE A 107 -6.72 3.08 13.07
CA ILE A 107 -6.29 4.12 14.00
C ILE A 107 -7.39 5.17 14.20
N LEU A 108 -7.91 5.72 13.11
CA LEU A 108 -8.88 6.82 13.15
C LEU A 108 -10.19 6.43 13.83
N THR A 109 -10.66 5.22 13.59
CA THR A 109 -12.00 4.77 13.99
C THR A 109 -12.03 3.94 15.25
N SER A 110 -10.91 3.36 15.65
CA SER A 110 -10.84 2.44 16.78
C SER A 110 -9.88 2.99 17.83
N VAL A 111 -8.60 3.16 17.50
CA VAL A 111 -7.60 3.57 18.49
C VAL A 111 -7.88 4.98 19.03
N ILE A 112 -8.08 5.97 18.17
CA ILE A 112 -8.30 7.37 18.60
C ILE A 112 -9.55 7.50 19.48
N PRO A 113 -10.74 6.98 19.10
CA PRO A 113 -11.92 7.05 19.96
C PRO A 113 -11.69 6.39 21.32
N TYR A 114 -11.12 5.18 21.39
CA TYR A 114 -10.93 4.54 22.70
C TYR A 114 -9.91 5.28 23.58
N VAL A 115 -8.87 5.87 22.99
CA VAL A 115 -7.92 6.74 23.73
C VAL A 115 -8.58 8.04 24.20
N LEU A 116 -9.39 8.68 23.36
CA LEU A 116 -10.15 9.87 23.76
C LEU A 116 -11.17 9.54 24.86
N TYR A 117 -11.76 8.35 24.81
CA TYR A 117 -12.67 7.90 25.86
C TYR A 117 -11.93 7.80 27.20
N PHE A 118 -10.71 7.28 27.24
CA PHE A 118 -9.89 7.25 28.45
C PHE A 118 -9.69 8.65 29.05
N ALA A 119 -9.51 9.67 28.21
CA ALA A 119 -9.28 11.06 28.64
C ALA A 119 -10.56 11.78 29.09
N PHE A 120 -11.68 11.59 28.40
CA PHE A 120 -12.90 12.38 28.59
C PHE A 120 -14.04 11.62 29.30
N GLN A 121 -13.99 10.29 29.34
CA GLN A 121 -14.98 9.40 29.96
C GLN A 121 -16.44 9.62 29.47
N THR A 122 -16.61 10.09 28.23
CA THR A 122 -17.93 10.44 27.67
C THR A 122 -18.48 9.30 26.79
N SER A 123 -19.73 8.88 27.04
CA SER A 123 -20.41 7.81 26.27
C SER A 123 -20.50 8.08 24.76
N PHE A 124 -20.53 9.35 24.35
CA PHE A 124 -20.49 9.74 22.94
C PHE A 124 -19.26 9.19 22.20
N VAL A 125 -18.13 9.08 22.89
CA VAL A 125 -16.88 8.59 22.27
C VAL A 125 -16.93 7.07 22.01
N LEU A 126 -17.62 6.31 22.86
CA LEU A 126 -17.84 4.88 22.62
C LEU A 126 -18.72 4.66 21.38
N PHE A 127 -19.76 5.49 21.21
CA PHE A 127 -20.58 5.48 20.02
C PHE A 127 -19.75 5.72 18.76
N LEU A 128 -18.80 6.67 18.79
CA LEU A 128 -17.86 6.90 17.68
C LEU A 128 -16.97 5.67 17.38
N GLY A 129 -16.53 4.92 18.40
CA GLY A 129 -15.75 3.70 18.20
C GLY A 129 -16.54 2.56 17.55
N ILE A 130 -17.78 2.35 17.99
CA ILE A 130 -18.69 1.36 17.39
C ILE A 130 -19.04 1.76 15.96
N PHE A 131 -19.43 3.02 15.75
CA PHE A 131 -19.70 3.57 14.43
C PHE A 131 -18.48 3.46 13.50
N GLY A 132 -17.30 3.74 14.03
CA GLY A 132 -16.03 3.57 13.36
C GLY A 132 -15.75 2.12 12.92
N SER A 133 -16.20 1.14 13.69
CA SER A 133 -16.09 -0.28 13.34
C SER A 133 -16.98 -0.63 12.13
N PHE A 134 -18.20 -0.07 12.06
CA PHE A 134 -19.05 -0.18 10.88
C PHE A 134 -18.43 0.49 9.65
N LEU A 135 -17.77 1.65 9.82
CA LEU A 135 -17.04 2.30 8.73
C LEU A 135 -15.89 1.43 8.21
N ASN A 136 -15.15 0.74 9.07
CA ASN A 136 -14.09 -0.19 8.64
C ASN A 136 -14.66 -1.36 7.84
N PHE A 137 -15.77 -1.93 8.31
CA PHE A 137 -16.44 -3.01 7.59
C PHE A 137 -16.92 -2.54 6.22
N GLY A 138 -17.53 -1.34 6.14
CA GLY A 138 -17.94 -0.73 4.89
C GLY A 138 -16.76 -0.49 3.93
N ALA A 139 -15.66 0.11 4.41
CA ALA A 139 -14.46 0.32 3.61
C ALA A 139 -13.86 -1.00 3.10
N GLN A 140 -13.92 -2.05 3.92
CA GLN A 140 -13.46 -3.38 3.54
C GLN A 140 -14.32 -4.01 2.43
N LEU A 141 -15.65 -3.87 2.53
CA LEU A 141 -16.56 -4.29 1.46
C LEU A 141 -16.30 -3.51 0.17
N THR A 142 -16.13 -2.19 0.25
CA THR A 142 -15.82 -1.36 -0.92
C THR A 142 -14.53 -1.81 -1.60
N ILE A 143 -13.46 -2.07 -0.84
CA ILE A 143 -12.21 -2.59 -1.38
C ILE A 143 -12.43 -3.94 -2.07
N PHE A 144 -13.20 -4.84 -1.45
CA PHE A 144 -13.48 -6.16 -2.00
C PHE A 144 -14.28 -6.08 -3.31
N ILE A 145 -15.36 -5.29 -3.32
CA ILE A 145 -16.19 -5.05 -4.51
C ILE A 145 -15.34 -4.44 -5.62
N MET A 146 -14.51 -3.46 -5.30
CA MET A 146 -13.68 -2.78 -6.29
C MET A 146 -12.68 -3.72 -6.97
N ILE A 147 -12.10 -4.68 -6.24
CA ILE A 147 -11.22 -5.70 -6.84
C ILE A 147 -12.00 -6.60 -7.81
N LEU A 148 -13.26 -6.91 -7.53
CA LEU A 148 -14.10 -7.75 -8.38
C LEU A 148 -14.57 -7.00 -9.65
N SER A 149 -15.02 -5.76 -9.47
CA SER A 149 -15.64 -4.94 -10.50
C SER A 149 -14.63 -4.25 -11.42
N ASN A 150 -13.42 -3.97 -10.96
CA ASN A 150 -12.43 -3.29 -11.77
C ASN A 150 -11.79 -4.25 -12.79
N ASP A 151 -11.70 -3.82 -14.06
CA ASP A 151 -11.07 -4.58 -15.14
C ASP A 151 -9.56 -4.70 -14.95
N GLU A 152 -8.94 -3.69 -14.33
CA GLU A 152 -7.53 -3.72 -13.96
C GLU A 152 -7.26 -4.51 -12.66
N GLU A 153 -8.33 -5.03 -12.04
CA GLU A 153 -8.31 -5.81 -10.81
C GLU A 153 -7.72 -5.06 -9.60
N ARG A 154 -7.65 -3.73 -9.64
CA ARG A 154 -7.07 -2.88 -8.60
C ARG A 154 -8.12 -2.49 -7.57
N GLY A 155 -7.77 -2.64 -6.30
CA GLY A 155 -8.56 -2.08 -5.20
C GLY A 155 -8.27 -0.59 -5.02
N PHE A 156 -9.13 0.10 -4.27
CA PHE A 156 -8.95 1.52 -3.94
C PHE A 156 -7.55 1.84 -3.40
N HIS A 157 -7.06 0.97 -2.52
CA HIS A 157 -5.74 1.09 -1.92
C HIS A 157 -4.59 0.92 -2.93
N ASP A 158 -4.78 0.11 -3.98
CA ASP A 158 -3.78 -0.10 -5.01
C ASP A 158 -3.66 1.15 -5.91
N MET A 159 -4.78 1.82 -6.17
CA MET A 159 -4.83 3.07 -6.96
C MET A 159 -4.19 4.24 -6.22
N ILE A 160 -4.50 4.44 -4.93
CA ILE A 160 -3.87 5.50 -4.14
C ILE A 160 -2.35 5.29 -4.06
N ALA A 161 -1.92 4.03 -3.93
CA ALA A 161 -0.50 3.71 -3.84
C ALA A 161 0.21 3.67 -5.20
N ASN A 162 -0.49 3.83 -6.32
CA ASN A 162 0.01 3.60 -7.67
C ASN A 162 0.78 2.27 -7.80
N THR A 163 0.13 1.18 -7.41
CA THR A 163 0.71 -0.17 -7.43
C THR A 163 -0.14 -1.18 -8.18
N TYR A 164 0.53 -2.18 -8.77
CA TYR A 164 -0.10 -3.29 -9.48
C TYR A 164 0.26 -4.62 -8.86
N VAL A 165 -0.71 -5.54 -8.87
CA VAL A 165 -0.45 -6.94 -8.51
C VAL A 165 -0.30 -7.71 -9.81
N VAL A 166 0.83 -8.38 -9.94
CA VAL A 166 1.17 -9.19 -11.10
C VAL A 166 1.55 -10.59 -10.63
N ASP A 167 1.41 -11.56 -11.53
CA ASP A 167 1.97 -12.89 -11.31
C ASP A 167 3.49 -12.81 -11.18
N ARG A 168 4.11 -13.68 -10.38
CA ARG A 168 5.56 -13.69 -10.20
C ARG A 168 6.30 -14.06 -11.48
N SER A 169 5.66 -14.84 -12.36
CA SER A 169 6.15 -15.17 -13.71
C SER A 169 6.08 -14.00 -14.69
N PHE A 170 5.44 -12.89 -14.32
CA PHE A 170 5.33 -11.71 -15.18
C PHE A 170 6.71 -11.11 -15.44
N ASP A 171 7.05 -10.99 -16.72
CA ASP A 171 8.30 -10.41 -17.19
C ASP A 171 8.27 -8.88 -17.07
N ILE A 172 8.78 -8.41 -15.93
CA ILE A 172 8.95 -7.00 -15.63
C ILE A 172 9.90 -6.32 -16.62
N ALA A 173 10.93 -7.01 -17.12
CA ALA A 173 11.91 -6.40 -18.02
C ALA A 173 11.27 -6.07 -19.36
N LYS A 174 10.46 -6.99 -19.90
CA LYS A 174 9.67 -6.74 -21.11
C LYS A 174 8.66 -5.61 -20.91
N ALA A 175 7.96 -5.57 -19.77
CA ALA A 175 7.02 -4.48 -19.48
C ALA A 175 7.72 -3.11 -19.39
N ASN A 176 8.90 -3.06 -18.76
CA ASN A 176 9.70 -1.84 -18.67
C ASN A 176 10.21 -1.36 -20.03
N GLN A 177 10.61 -2.27 -20.92
CA GLN A 177 11.00 -1.92 -22.28
C GLN A 177 9.84 -1.31 -23.06
N VAL A 178 8.64 -1.90 -22.98
CA VAL A 178 7.45 -1.35 -23.63
C VAL A 178 7.11 0.03 -23.08
N ASN A 179 7.12 0.22 -21.76
CA ASN A 179 6.86 1.52 -21.15
C ASN A 179 7.93 2.56 -21.53
N ALA A 180 9.20 2.17 -21.63
CA ALA A 180 10.28 3.05 -22.06
C ALA A 180 10.11 3.48 -23.52
N LEU A 181 9.72 2.54 -24.39
CA LEU A 181 9.39 2.82 -25.78
C LEU A 181 8.16 3.73 -25.89
N GLU A 182 7.09 3.47 -25.12
CA GLU A 182 5.91 4.33 -25.08
C GLU A 182 6.25 5.76 -24.66
N ARG A 183 7.06 5.93 -23.60
CA ARG A 183 7.56 7.26 -23.18
C ARG A 183 8.37 7.95 -24.27
N GLN A 184 9.27 7.23 -24.93
CA GLN A 184 10.03 7.77 -26.07
C GLN A 184 9.12 8.16 -27.24
N THR A 185 8.11 7.34 -27.54
CA THR A 185 7.12 7.65 -28.57
C THR A 185 6.12 8.72 -28.14
N MET A 186 6.01 9.08 -26.87
CA MET A 186 5.15 10.17 -26.38
C MET A 186 5.92 11.47 -26.11
N ASN A 187 7.22 11.53 -26.40
CA ASN A 187 8.01 12.77 -26.30
C ASN A 187 7.49 13.89 -27.23
N TRP A 188 6.67 13.58 -28.24
CA TRP A 188 5.99 14.59 -29.07
C TRP A 188 4.68 15.12 -28.45
N ALA A 189 4.16 14.48 -27.40
CA ALA A 189 2.91 14.85 -26.72
C ALA A 189 3.13 15.72 -25.46
N ILE A 190 4.34 16.25 -25.28
CA ILE A 190 4.58 17.37 -24.39
C ILE A 190 3.84 18.56 -25.00
N PHE A 191 2.64 18.87 -24.50
CA PHE A 191 2.02 20.15 -24.79
C PHE A 191 2.91 21.23 -24.17
N GLU A 192 3.41 22.14 -25.02
CA GLU A 192 4.21 23.30 -24.65
C GLU A 192 3.40 24.28 -23.79
N ASP A 193 2.94 23.90 -22.60
CA ASP A 193 2.26 24.82 -21.67
C ASP A 193 3.10 25.20 -20.45
N ASP A 194 4.34 24.72 -20.36
CA ASP A 194 5.31 25.18 -19.35
C ASP A 194 6.45 25.99 -19.99
N ALA A 195 6.09 27.04 -20.72
CA ALA A 195 7.00 28.16 -20.94
C ALA A 195 7.12 28.97 -19.64
N ASN A 196 8.07 28.63 -18.77
CA ASN A 196 8.59 29.58 -17.80
C ASN A 196 10.12 29.57 -17.79
N PRO A 197 10.78 30.67 -18.24
CA PRO A 197 12.23 30.76 -18.31
C PRO A 197 12.78 31.16 -16.94
N THR A 198 13.79 30.45 -16.41
CA THR A 198 14.83 31.03 -15.54
C THR A 198 15.97 30.06 -15.25
N ASN A 199 17.02 30.19 -16.05
CA ASN A 199 18.40 30.45 -15.69
C ASN A 199 19.19 29.55 -14.69
N ASN A 200 20.36 29.13 -15.21
CA ASN A 200 21.71 29.02 -14.60
C ASN A 200 22.28 27.63 -14.24
N GLY A 201 23.30 27.24 -15.02
CA GLY A 201 24.33 26.27 -14.61
C GLY A 201 25.15 25.62 -15.75
N ILE A 202 25.96 26.39 -16.48
CA ILE A 202 27.02 25.95 -17.43
C ILE A 202 28.26 25.47 -16.60
N PRO A 203 29.10 24.46 -16.99
CA PRO A 203 29.95 24.59 -18.18
C PRO A 203 30.43 23.36 -19.00
N ASN A 204 30.59 23.68 -20.30
CA ASN A 204 31.60 23.27 -21.31
C ASN A 204 31.97 21.80 -21.56
N GLN A 205 31.79 21.41 -22.83
CA GLN A 205 32.69 20.63 -23.71
C GLN A 205 32.12 20.84 -25.13
N GLN A 206 32.57 21.81 -25.93
CA GLN A 206 33.79 21.82 -26.73
C GLN A 206 33.97 20.51 -27.50
N ASP A 207 33.37 20.44 -28.70
CA ASP A 207 33.75 19.61 -29.86
C ASP A 207 32.79 19.96 -31.02
N GLU A 208 32.96 21.14 -31.63
CA GLU A 208 32.15 21.55 -32.79
C GLU A 208 32.98 22.20 -33.92
N ASP A 209 34.29 21.91 -33.98
CA ASP A 209 35.19 22.45 -35.02
C ASP A 209 35.52 21.47 -36.17
N ASP A 210 34.91 20.28 -36.22
CA ASP A 210 35.30 19.23 -37.20
C ASP A 210 34.33 18.97 -38.36
N ILE A 211 33.29 19.81 -38.59
CA ILE A 211 32.30 19.53 -39.66
C ILE A 211 32.37 20.51 -40.86
N GLU A 212 33.20 21.55 -40.83
CA GLU A 212 33.20 22.57 -41.91
C GLU A 212 34.25 22.39 -43.03
N ILE A 213 34.90 21.21 -43.17
CA ILE A 213 35.95 20.99 -44.19
C ILE A 213 35.49 20.11 -45.37
N LEU A 214 34.26 19.60 -45.43
CA LEU A 214 33.79 18.76 -46.55
C LEU A 214 32.80 19.41 -47.52
N ARG A 215 32.86 20.75 -47.68
CA ARG A 215 32.19 21.46 -48.78
C ARG A 215 33.07 22.59 -49.34
N LYS A 216 34.13 22.21 -50.04
CA LYS A 216 34.68 22.94 -51.19
C LYS A 216 35.79 22.09 -51.81
N ASP A 217 35.42 21.35 -52.84
CA ASP A 217 36.04 21.33 -54.18
C ASP A 217 35.36 20.25 -55.04
#